data_AF-A0A1E7Z5G6-F1
#
_entry.id   AF-A0A1E7Z5G6-F1
#
_cell.length_a   1.000
_cell.length_b   1.000
_cell.length_c   1.000
_cell.angle_alpha   90.00
_cell.angle_beta   90.00
_cell.angle_gamma   90.00
#
_symmetry.space_group_name_H-M   'P 1'
#
loop_
_entity.id
_entity.type
_entity.pdbx_description
1 polymer ?
#
loop_
_entity_poly.entity_id
_entity_poly.type
_entity_poly.pdbx_seq_one_letter_code
_entity_poly.pdbx_strand_id
1 'polypeptide(L)' 'MEYIKDNRGVAIGMLQHDYQGVQRIYALNPTRLLGWYDPASDKTICASSGSWIGHGNQVMLLLGDAL' A
#
# COMPACT_ATOMS: atom_id res chain seq x y z
N MET A 1 7.43 -5.08 -9.01
CA MET A 1 6.14 -4.38 -8.84
C MET A 1 5.05 -5.39 -9.15
N GLU A 2 4.04 -5.49 -8.30
CA GLU A 2 2.91 -6.40 -8.41
C GLU A 2 1.61 -5.59 -8.47
N TYR A 3 0.69 -5.95 -9.36
CA TYR A 3 -0.61 -5.28 -9.45
C TYR A 3 -1.61 -5.93 -8.51
N ILE A 4 -2.27 -5.12 -7.69
CA ILE A 4 -3.45 -5.55 -6.94
C ILE A 4 -4.64 -5.40 -7.86
N LYS A 5 -5.38 -6.49 -8.05
CA LYS A 5 -6.55 -6.54 -8.93
C LYS A 5 -7.81 -6.81 -8.12
N ASP A 6 -8.93 -6.24 -8.57
CA ASP A 6 -10.24 -6.61 -8.07
C ASP A 6 -10.65 -8.00 -8.59
N ASN A 7 -11.82 -8.48 -8.15
CA ASN A 7 -12.38 -9.77 -8.56
C ASN A 7 -12.76 -9.86 -10.05
N ARG A 8 -12.78 -8.74 -10.78
CA ARG A 8 -12.99 -8.68 -12.24
C ARG A 8 -11.66 -8.67 -13.00
N GLY A 9 -10.53 -8.69 -12.30
CA GLY A 9 -9.19 -8.62 -12.88
C GLY A 9 -8.73 -7.20 -13.22
N VAL A 10 -9.47 -6.17 -12.81
CA VAL A 10 -9.11 -4.76 -13.02
C VAL A 10 -8.08 -4.36 -11.97
N ALA A 11 -6.97 -3.77 -12.41
CA ALA A 11 -5.95 -3.28 -11.49
C ALA A 11 -6.48 -2.08 -10.70
N ILE A 12 -6.42 -2.17 -9.37
CA ILE A 12 -6.89 -1.13 -8.42
C ILE A 12 -5.74 -0.52 -7.60
N GLY A 13 -4.57 -1.15 -7.59
CA GLY A 13 -3.37 -0.63 -6.92
C GLY A 13 -2.11 -1.37 -7.35
N MET A 14 -0.98 -0.96 -6.77
CA MET A 14 0.31 -1.62 -6.97
C MET A 14 1.07 -1.80 -5.68
N LEU A 15 1.84 -2.88 -5.60
CA LEU A 15 2.82 -3.15 -4.56
C LEU A 15 4.24 -3.13 -5.11
N GLN A 16 5.13 -2.55 -4.34
CA GLN A 16 6.56 -2.63 -4.55
C GLN A 16 7.24 -3.04 -3.25
N HIS A 17 7.91 -4.18 -3.27
CA HIS A 17 8.77 -4.64 -2.19
C HIS A 17 10.17 -4.08 -2.40
N ASP A 18 10.79 -3.58 -1.33
CA ASP A 18 12.22 -3.27 -1.33
C ASP A 18 13.05 -4.42 -0.74
N TYR A 19 14.37 -4.23 -0.72
CA TYR A 19 15.33 -5.24 -0.26
C TYR A 19 15.25 -5.52 1.25
N GLN A 20 14.57 -4.67 2.02
CA GLN A 20 14.34 -4.86 3.46
C GLN A 20 12.97 -5.51 3.74
N GLY A 21 12.19 -5.80 2.70
CA GLY A 21 10.85 -6.36 2.81
C GLY A 21 9.76 -5.32 3.09
N VAL A 22 10.09 -4.01 3.07
CA VAL A 22 9.09 -2.95 3.17
C VAL A 22 8.20 -3.01 1.94
N GLN A 23 6.88 -3.06 2.17
CA GLN A 23 5.88 -3.12 1.11
C GLN A 23 5.30 -1.75 0.89
N ARG A 24 5.63 -1.12 -0.23
CA ARG A 24 5.09 0.18 -0.64
C ARG A 24 3.82 -0.03 -1.46
N ILE A 25 2.79 0.75 -1.13
CA ILE A 25 1.43 0.60 -1.67
C ILE A 25 1.09 1.85 -2.46
N TYR A 26 0.70 1.68 -3.72
CA TYR A 26 0.44 2.78 -4.65
C TYR A 26 -0.98 2.70 -5.22
N ALA A 27 -1.59 3.86 -5.43
CA ALA A 27 -2.73 3.98 -6.35
C ALA A 27 -2.25 3.94 -7.80
N LEU A 28 -3.15 3.62 -8.73
CA LEU A 28 -2.83 3.56 -10.16
C LEU A 28 -3.07 4.89 -10.89
N ASN A 29 -4.18 5.57 -10.59
CA ASN A 29 -4.65 6.73 -11.35
C ASN A 29 -5.08 7.89 -10.43
N PRO A 30 -4.23 8.92 -10.23
CA PRO A 30 -2.82 8.98 -10.66
C PRO A 30 -1.96 7.98 -9.88
N THR A 31 -0.80 7.63 -10.44
CA THR A 31 0.18 6.82 -9.71
C THR A 31 0.75 7.63 -8.56
N ARG A 32 0.37 7.28 -7.32
CA ARG A 32 0.83 7.94 -6.08
C ARG A 32 1.06 6.92 -4.97
N LEU A 33 2.05 7.18 -4.13
CA LEU A 33 2.26 6.39 -2.91
C LEU A 33 1.14 6.68 -1.90
N LEU A 34 0.49 5.64 -1.41
CA LEU A 34 -0.57 5.72 -0.40
C LEU A 34 0.00 5.46 1.00
N GLY A 35 0.96 4.55 1.10
CA GLY A 35 1.59 4.19 2.35
C GLY A 35 2.60 3.07 2.17
N TRP A 36 3.16 2.60 3.28
CA TRP A 36 4.03 1.45 3.29
C TRP A 36 3.87 0.63 4.57
N TYR A 37 4.01 -0.68 4.43
CA TYR A 37 4.14 -1.60 5.55
C TYR A 37 5.62 -1.88 5.82
N ASP A 38 6.07 -1.59 7.03
CA ASP A 38 7.40 -1.94 7.53
C ASP A 38 7.31 -3.22 8.38
N PRO A 39 7.88 -4.35 7.91
CA PRO A 39 7.86 -5.61 8.63
C PRO A 39 8.74 -5.61 9.89
N ALA A 40 9.75 -4.75 9.99
CA ALA A 40 10.63 -4.69 11.15
C ALA A 40 9.92 -4.14 12.39
N SER A 41 9.03 -3.16 12.18
CA SER A 41 8.23 -2.56 13.25
C SER A 41 6.79 -3.08 13.31
N ASP A 42 6.40 -3.93 12.36
CA ASP A 42 5.04 -4.40 12.12
C ASP A 42 4.01 -3.26 12.06
N LYS A 43 4.33 -2.22 11.29
CA LYS A 43 3.49 -1.02 11.17
C LYS A 43 3.22 -0.68 9.72
N THR A 44 1.99 -0.29 9.43
CA THR A 44 1.66 0.43 8.19
C THR A 44 1.58 1.93 8.47
N ILE A 45 2.26 2.71 7.63
CA ILE A 45 2.32 4.17 7.70
C ILE A 45 1.62 4.77 6.47
N CYS A 46 0.81 5.79 6.70
CA CYS A 46 0.19 6.59 5.63
C CYS A 46 1.21 7.57 5.03
N ALA A 47 1.34 7.60 3.71
CA ALA A 47 2.34 8.41 3.04
C ALA A 47 2.01 9.91 3.01
N SER A 48 0.72 10.28 3.03
CA SER A 48 0.32 11.68 3.00
C SER A 48 0.49 12.37 4.36
N SER A 49 0.20 11.65 5.46
CA SER A 49 0.23 12.20 6.82
C SER A 49 1.44 11.79 7.64
N GLY A 50 2.20 10.77 7.20
CA GLY A 50 3.25 10.14 8.01
C GLY A 50 2.73 9.42 9.26
N SER A 51 1.41 9.30 9.41
CA SER A 51 0.78 8.71 10.58
C SER A 51 0.79 7.19 10.51
N TRP A 52 0.98 6.56 11.67
CA TRP A 52 0.75 5.13 11.83
C TRP A 52 -0.77 4.84 11.76
N ILE A 53 -1.16 3.89 10.91
CA ILE A 53 -2.57 3.56 10.67
C ILE A 53 -2.97 2.16 11.12
N GLY A 54 -2.00 1.30 11.50
CA GLY A 54 -2.29 -0.02 12.02
C GLY A 54 -1.10 -0.98 12.02
N HIS A 55 -1.27 -2.11 12.70
CA HIS A 55 -0.33 -3.24 12.67
C HIS A 55 -0.59 -4.15 11.47
N GLY A 56 0.42 -4.93 11.07
CA GLY A 56 0.33 -5.77 9.87
C GLY A 56 0.13 -4.96 8.59
N ASN A 57 -0.15 -5.68 7.50
CA ASN A 57 -0.29 -5.07 6.19
C ASN A 57 -1.71 -4.51 5.97
N GLN A 58 -1.84 -3.18 5.93
CA GLN A 58 -3.12 -2.46 5.76
C GLN A 58 -3.39 -2.03 4.30
N VAL A 59 -2.99 -2.84 3.31
CA VAL A 59 -3.20 -2.56 1.87
C VAL A 59 -4.63 -2.14 1.53
N MET A 60 -5.63 -2.90 1.97
CA MET A 60 -7.02 -2.65 1.57
C MET A 60 -7.57 -1.36 2.18
N LEU A 61 -7.11 -1.00 3.38
CA LEU A 61 -7.45 0.28 4.01
C LEU A 61 -6.89 1.44 3.17
N LEU A 62 -5.60 1.36 2.81
CA LEU A 62 -4.94 2.39 2.00
C LEU A 62 -5.55 2.52 0.61
N LEU A 63 -5.92 1.41 -0.03
CA LEU A 63 -6.58 1.44 -1.34
C LEU A 63 -8.02 1.95 -1.27
N GLY A 64 -8.75 1.65 -0.18
CA GLY A 64 -10.11 2.15 0.04
C GLY A 64 -10.19 3.67 0.07
N ASP A 65 -9.21 4.34 0.68
CA ASP A 65 -9.12 5.81 0.71
C ASP A 65 -8.73 6.43 -0.66
N ALA A 66 -8.32 5.61 -1.64
CA ALA A 66 -7.81 6.05 -2.93
C ALA A 66 -8.76 5.79 -4.11
N LEU A 67 -9.79 4.97 -3.93
CA LEU A 67 -10.83 4.63 -4.91
C LEU A 67 -12.02 5.59 -4.82
#